data_AF-A0A0Q1AQS1-F1
#
_entry.id   AF-A0A0Q1AQS1-F1
#
_cell.length_a   1.000
_cell.length_b   1.000
_cell.length_c   1.000
_cell.angle_alpha   90.00
_cell.angle_beta   90.00
_cell.angle_gamma   90.00
#
_symmetry.space_group_name_H-M   'P 1'
#
loop_
_entity.id
_entity.type
_entity.pdbx_description
1 polymer ?
#
loop_
_entity_poly.entity_id
_entity_poly.type
_entity_poly.pdbx_seq_one_letter_code
_entity_poly.pdbx_strand_id
1 'polypeptide(L)'
;MKNQSVISLLIGLGLLVFAVYHFIVGLLLWAVIKLIIGGSLIYLFFNNSRTGLIVFGHMAILAGCLLLTAGIYYVPMIAGSIQRGNPLSLGLILAFPLFWGLISIFGGICAIYHGFCKCVRHEWKMK
;
A
#
# COMPACT_ATOMS: atom_id res chain seq x y z
N MET A 1 -3.25 -1.86 -22.06
CA MET A 1 -2.12 -1.03 -21.57
C MET A 1 -0.84 -1.86 -21.63
N LYS A 2 0.17 -1.49 -22.43
CA LYS A 2 1.47 -2.20 -22.48
C LYS A 2 2.58 -1.26 -22.00
N ASN A 3 2.53 -0.91 -20.72
CA ASN A 3 3.72 -0.56 -19.97
C ASN A 3 3.74 -1.52 -18.78
N GLN A 4 4.23 -2.74 -19.03
CA GLN A 4 4.65 -3.63 -17.95
C GLN A 4 5.88 -2.99 -17.33
N SER A 5 5.64 -2.13 -16.35
CA SER A 5 6.72 -1.43 -15.68
C SER A 5 7.50 -2.47 -14.89
N VAL A 6 8.69 -2.84 -15.34
CA VAL A 6 9.61 -3.75 -14.63
C VAL A 6 9.81 -3.27 -13.19
N ILE A 7 9.67 -1.97 -12.96
CA ILE A 7 9.68 -1.32 -11.64
C ILE A 7 8.62 -1.93 -10.70
N SER A 8 7.39 -2.19 -11.16
CA SER A 8 6.34 -2.75 -10.30
C SER A 8 6.67 -4.18 -9.87
N LEU A 9 7.29 -4.95 -10.77
CA LEU A 9 7.76 -6.31 -10.47
C LEU A 9 8.92 -6.28 -9.45
N LEU A 10 9.91 -5.41 -9.66
CA LEU A 10 11.06 -5.27 -8.76
C LEU A 10 10.64 -4.82 -7.37
N ILE A 11 9.76 -3.81 -7.27
CA ILE A 11 9.21 -3.34 -5.99
C ILE A 11 8.40 -4.47 -5.32
N GLY A 12 7.54 -5.16 -6.07
CA GLY A 12 6.74 -6.27 -5.56
C GLY A 12 7.60 -7.41 -4.99
N LEU A 13 8.63 -7.83 -5.72
CA LEU A 13 9.56 -8.87 -5.27
C LEU A 13 10.33 -8.43 -4.03
N GLY A 14 10.83 -7.19 -4.01
CA GLY A 14 11.52 -6.62 -2.85
C GLY A 14 10.63 -6.62 -1.60
N LEU A 15 9.36 -6.25 -1.74
CA LEU A 15 8.38 -6.29 -0.64
C LEU A 15 8.12 -7.70 -0.13
N LEU A 16 8.06 -8.71 -1.01
CA LEU A 16 7.90 -10.11 -0.60
C LEU A 16 9.11 -10.62 0.17
N VAL A 17 10.33 -10.34 -0.28
CA VAL A 17 11.56 -10.71 0.45
C VAL A 17 11.55 -10.08 1.84
N PHE A 18 11.19 -8.80 1.93
CA PHE A 18 11.10 -8.10 3.21
C PHE A 18 9.95 -8.60 4.09
N ALA A 19 8.86 -9.09 3.51
CA ALA A 19 7.78 -9.73 4.23
C ALA A 19 8.25 -11.03 4.89
N VAL A 20 9.01 -11.87 4.18
CA VAL A 20 9.62 -13.09 4.74
C VAL A 20 10.53 -12.76 5.91
N TYR A 21 11.38 -11.74 5.77
CA TYR A 21 12.22 -11.27 6.88
C TYR A 21 11.39 -10.85 8.11
N HIS A 22 10.31 -10.08 7.92
CA HIS A 22 9.43 -9.68 9.02
C HIS A 22 8.66 -10.84 9.66
N PHE A 23 8.34 -11.90 8.91
CA PHE A 23 7.79 -13.13 9.49
C PHE A 23 8.79 -13.78 10.44
N ILE A 24 10.07 -13.85 10.08
CA ILE A 24 11.13 -14.45 10.90
C ILE A 24 11.34 -13.67 12.20
N VAL A 25 11.26 -12.34 12.17
CA VAL A 25 11.43 -11.47 13.35
C VAL A 25 10.14 -11.37 14.20
N GLY A 26 9.05 -12.05 13.80
CA GLY A 26 7.78 -12.06 14.56
C GLY A 26 6.90 -10.81 14.35
N LEU A 27 7.22 -9.96 13.38
CA LEU A 27 6.45 -8.75 13.04
C LEU A 27 5.31 -9.06 12.07
N LEU A 28 4.39 -9.93 12.50
CA LEU A 28 3.32 -10.52 11.67
C LEU A 28 2.50 -9.48 10.91
N LEU A 29 2.00 -8.44 11.60
CA LEU A 29 1.18 -7.39 10.96
C LEU A 29 1.92 -6.72 9.80
N TRP A 30 3.18 -6.36 10.02
CA TRP A 30 4.02 -5.71 9.02
C TRP A 30 4.39 -6.64 7.87
N ALA A 31 4.50 -7.94 8.14
CA ALA A 31 4.74 -8.96 7.12
C ALA A 31 3.50 -9.11 6.22
N VAL A 32 2.31 -9.22 6.82
CA VAL A 32 1.02 -9.34 6.11
C VAL A 32 0.78 -8.13 5.20
N ILE A 33 0.98 -6.90 5.70
CA ILE A 33 0.83 -5.68 4.89
C ILE A 33 1.74 -5.70 3.65
N LYS A 34 3.02 -6.05 3.84
CA LYS A 34 3.98 -6.13 2.73
C LYS A 34 3.64 -7.25 1.74
N LEU A 35 3.11 -8.36 2.22
CA LEU A 35 2.67 -9.48 1.40
C LEU A 35 1.46 -9.10 0.53
N ILE A 36 0.47 -8.41 1.11
CA ILE A 36 -0.73 -7.94 0.38
C ILE A 36 -0.33 -6.95 -0.71
N ILE A 37 0.46 -5.93 -0.37
CA ILE A 37 0.91 -4.91 -1.33
C ILE A 37 1.83 -5.56 -2.37
N GLY A 38 2.90 -6.25 -1.96
CA GLY A 38 3.85 -6.88 -2.87
C GLY A 38 3.21 -7.90 -3.82
N GLY A 39 2.36 -8.77 -3.29
CA GLY A 39 1.62 -9.76 -4.07
C GLY A 39 0.67 -9.12 -5.09
N SER A 40 -0.04 -8.04 -4.70
CA SER A 40 -0.93 -7.33 -5.60
C SER A 40 -0.20 -6.57 -6.72
N LEU A 41 1.01 -6.03 -6.47
CA LEU A 41 1.86 -5.45 -7.51
C LEU A 41 2.33 -6.51 -8.53
N ILE A 42 2.74 -7.69 -8.05
CA ILE A 42 3.16 -8.80 -8.92
C ILE A 42 1.97 -9.28 -9.76
N TYR A 43 0.81 -9.45 -9.12
CA TYR A 43 -0.42 -9.80 -9.82
C TYR A 43 -0.79 -8.77 -10.91
N LEU A 44 -0.67 -7.47 -10.62
CA LEU A 44 -0.92 -6.41 -11.59
C LEU A 44 0.05 -6.45 -12.78
N PHE A 45 1.32 -6.81 -12.54
CA PHE A 45 2.32 -6.96 -13.61
C PHE A 45 1.95 -8.06 -14.62
N PHE A 46 1.52 -9.22 -14.12
CA PHE A 46 1.08 -10.35 -14.95
C PHE A 46 -0.29 -10.12 -15.57
N ASN A 47 -1.21 -9.54 -14.81
CA ASN A 47 -2.58 -9.27 -15.23
C ASN A 47 -2.79 -7.77 -15.45
N ASN A 48 -2.15 -7.21 -16.48
CA ASN A 48 -2.23 -5.80 -16.87
C ASN A 48 -3.58 -5.45 -17.54
N SER A 49 -4.65 -5.73 -16.80
CA SER A 49 -6.03 -5.55 -17.18
C SER A 49 -6.72 -4.61 -16.20
N ARG A 50 -7.89 -4.11 -16.58
CA ARG A 50 -8.78 -3.34 -15.70
C ARG A 50 -9.00 -4.06 -14.37
N THR A 51 -9.23 -5.36 -14.42
CA THR A 51 -9.46 -6.20 -13.24
C THR A 51 -8.24 -6.19 -12.33
N GLY A 52 -7.03 -6.30 -12.88
CA GLY A 52 -5.78 -6.19 -12.10
C GLY A 52 -5.69 -4.88 -11.33
N LEU A 53 -6.00 -3.75 -11.97
CA LEU A 53 -5.92 -2.43 -11.34
C LEU A 53 -6.94 -2.25 -10.20
N ILE A 54 -8.16 -2.76 -10.40
CA ILE A 54 -9.22 -2.73 -9.39
C ILE A 54 -8.84 -3.61 -8.19
N VAL A 55 -8.31 -4.81 -8.44
CA VAL A 55 -7.85 -5.73 -7.38
C VAL A 55 -6.71 -5.09 -6.60
N PHE A 56 -5.71 -4.51 -7.28
CA PHE A 56 -4.64 -3.76 -6.63
C PHE A 56 -5.19 -2.65 -5.73
N GLY A 57 -6.16 -1.86 -6.23
CA GLY A 57 -6.79 -0.80 -5.46
C GLY A 57 -7.48 -1.31 -4.18
N HIS A 58 -8.22 -2.41 -4.25
CA HIS A 58 -8.84 -3.01 -3.06
C HIS A 58 -7.80 -3.52 -2.06
N MET A 59 -6.74 -4.18 -2.54
CA MET A 59 -5.65 -4.66 -1.69
C MET A 59 -4.90 -3.51 -1.01
N ALA A 60 -4.68 -2.40 -1.72
CA ALA A 60 -4.07 -1.19 -1.16
C ALA A 60 -4.98 -0.54 -0.09
N ILE A 61 -6.30 -0.49 -0.30
CA ILE A 61 -7.24 -0.02 0.73
C ILE A 61 -7.20 -0.93 1.95
N LEU A 62 -7.24 -2.25 1.77
CA LEU A 62 -7.20 -3.21 2.86
C LEU A 62 -5.91 -3.09 3.68
N ALA A 63 -4.76 -3.01 3.01
CA ALA A 63 -3.47 -2.76 3.66
C ALA A 63 -3.45 -1.40 4.39
N GLY A 64 -4.06 -0.38 3.79
CA GLY A 64 -4.20 0.95 4.38
C GLY A 64 -5.06 0.96 5.63
N CYS A 65 -6.18 0.21 5.66
CA CYS A 65 -7.01 0.04 6.83
C CYS A 65 -6.24 -0.64 7.98
N LEU A 66 -5.45 -1.68 7.68
CA LEU A 66 -4.60 -2.34 8.69
C LEU A 66 -3.56 -1.37 9.28
N LEU A 67 -2.92 -0.56 8.44
CA LEU A 67 -1.98 0.48 8.86
C LEU A 67 -2.66 1.58 9.68
N LEU A 68 -3.87 1.98 9.30
CA LEU A 68 -4.65 2.98 10.02
C LEU A 68 -5.00 2.47 11.42
N THR A 69 -5.51 1.23 11.53
CA THR A 69 -5.79 0.60 12.83
C THR A 69 -4.53 0.51 13.69
N ALA A 70 -3.41 0.09 13.11
CA ALA A 70 -2.13 0.06 13.82
C ALA A 70 -1.70 1.46 14.28
N GLY A 71 -1.83 2.46 13.42
CA GLY A 71 -1.55 3.86 13.74
C GLY A 71 -2.35 4.34 14.93
N ILE A 72 -3.67 4.16 14.91
CA ILE A 72 -4.56 4.55 16.01
C ILE A 72 -4.14 3.84 17.32
N TYR A 73 -3.79 2.55 17.25
CA TYR A 73 -3.31 1.80 18.41
C TYR A 73 -2.02 2.37 19.01
N TYR A 74 -1.11 2.89 18.19
CA TYR A 74 0.15 3.49 18.64
C TYR A 74 0.04 4.96 19.10
N VAL A 75 -1.08 5.64 18.82
CA VAL A 75 -1.25 7.07 19.19
C VAL A 75 -1.03 7.33 20.69
N PRO A 76 -1.63 6.57 21.64
CA PRO A 76 -1.44 6.83 23.07
C PRO A 76 0.02 6.69 23.51
N MET A 77 0.76 5.76 22.89
CA MET A 77 2.17 5.52 23.19
C MET A 77 3.04 6.71 22.77
N ILE A 78 2.72 7.32 21.62
CA ILE A 78 3.40 8.54 21.15
C ILE A 78 2.99 9.74 21.99
N ALA A 79 1.70 9.90 22.31
CA ALA A 79 1.23 10.98 23.17
C ALA A 79 1.95 10.97 24.53
N GLY A 80 2.11 9.80 25.14
CA GLY A 80 2.87 9.64 26.38
C GLY A 80 4.38 9.89 26.24
N SER A 81 4.96 9.75 25.04
CA SER A 81 6.35 10.11 24.75
C SER A 81 6.53 11.64 24.63
N ILE A 82 5.57 12.30 23.98
CA ILE A 82 5.56 13.76 23.82
C ILE A 82 5.39 14.45 25.17
N GLN A 83 4.49 13.93 26.03
CA GLN A 83 4.31 14.42 27.40
C GLN A 83 5.59 14.30 28.25
N ARG A 84 6.45 13.32 27.97
CA ARG A 84 7.76 13.13 28.62
C ARG A 84 8.87 14.04 28.06
N GLY A 85 8.54 14.95 27.15
CA GLY A 85 9.46 15.96 26.62
C GLY A 85 10.14 15.59 25.30
N ASN A 86 9.78 14.46 24.67
CA ASN A 86 10.28 14.16 23.33
C ASN A 86 9.58 15.05 22.28
N PRO A 87 10.32 15.78 21.43
CA PRO A 87 9.71 16.64 20.43
C PRO A 87 9.05 15.82 19.33
N LEU A 88 7.91 16.31 18.83
CA LEU A 88 7.28 15.76 17.64
C LEU A 88 8.10 16.17 16.42
N SER A 89 8.83 15.22 15.83
CA SER A 89 9.62 15.46 14.62
C SER A 89 8.85 15.06 13.36
N LEU A 90 9.14 15.73 12.24
CA LEU A 90 8.52 15.40 10.95
C LEU A 90 8.86 13.97 10.49
N GLY A 91 10.07 13.50 10.82
CA GLY A 91 10.49 12.12 10.60
C GLY A 91 9.61 11.12 11.36
N LEU A 92 9.18 11.45 12.58
CA LEU A 92 8.26 10.59 13.34
C LEU A 92 6.90 10.50 12.66
N ILE A 93 6.37 11.61 12.15
CA ILE A 93 5.09 11.64 11.43
C ILE A 93 5.16 10.79 10.16
N LEU A 94 6.23 10.94 9.37
CA LEU A 94 6.43 10.18 8.14
C LEU A 94 6.73 8.70 8.39
N ALA A 95 7.33 8.34 9.53
CA ALA A 95 7.52 6.94 9.90
C ALA A 95 6.26 6.29 10.45
N PHE A 96 5.24 7.09 10.80
CA PHE A 96 4.07 6.60 11.50
C PHE A 96 3.13 5.82 10.57
N PRO A 97 2.66 4.62 10.94
CA PRO A 97 1.78 3.81 10.10
C PRO A 97 0.49 4.53 9.71
N LEU A 98 -0.01 5.47 10.53
CA LEU A 98 -1.20 6.26 10.21
C LEU A 98 -1.03 7.06 8.91
N PHE A 99 0.14 7.67 8.70
CA PHE A 99 0.44 8.46 7.50
C PHE A 99 0.37 7.59 6.25
N TRP A 100 1.09 6.46 6.26
CA TRP A 100 1.09 5.52 5.14
C TRP A 100 -0.25 4.82 4.96
N GLY A 101 -1.00 4.61 6.04
CA GLY A 101 -2.37 4.07 5.98
C GLY A 101 -3.30 4.96 5.17
N LEU A 102 -3.31 6.28 5.44
CA LEU A 102 -4.08 7.24 4.66
C LEU A 102 -3.64 7.29 3.19
N ILE A 103 -2.33 7.38 2.94
CA ILE A 103 -1.79 7.39 1.57
C ILE A 103 -2.18 6.11 0.81
N SER A 104 -2.14 4.95 1.46
CA SER A 104 -2.53 3.66 0.85
C SER A 104 -4.03 3.60 0.55
N ILE A 105 -4.90 4.12 1.43
CA ILE A 105 -6.35 4.17 1.20
C ILE A 105 -6.65 5.09 0.01
N PHE A 106 -6.18 6.34 0.03
CA PHE A 106 -6.45 7.28 -1.06
C PHE A 106 -5.83 6.81 -2.38
N GLY A 107 -4.60 6.28 -2.35
CA GLY A 107 -3.97 5.68 -3.53
C GLY A 107 -4.76 4.49 -4.09
N GLY A 108 -5.30 3.63 -3.22
CA GLY A 108 -6.16 2.53 -3.62
C GLY A 108 -7.48 2.98 -4.25
N ILE A 109 -8.14 3.99 -3.67
CA ILE A 109 -9.33 4.63 -4.25
C ILE A 109 -9.00 5.17 -5.65
N CYS A 110 -7.89 5.91 -5.80
CA CYS A 110 -7.44 6.42 -7.10
C CYS A 110 -7.22 5.29 -8.12
N ALA A 111 -6.61 4.17 -7.71
CA ALA A 111 -6.41 3.02 -8.59
C ALA A 111 -7.73 2.39 -9.05
N ILE A 112 -8.72 2.29 -8.15
CA ILE A 112 -10.06 1.82 -8.49
C ILE A 112 -10.70 2.76 -9.51
N TYR A 113 -10.74 4.07 -9.25
CA TYR A 113 -11.31 5.05 -10.18
C TYR A 113 -10.64 5.01 -11.55
N HIS A 114 -9.31 4.95 -11.59
CA HIS A 114 -8.56 4.80 -12.85
C HIS A 114 -8.94 3.52 -13.61
N GLY A 115 -9.29 2.44 -12.90
CA GLY A 115 -9.78 1.21 -13.51
C GLY A 115 -11.09 1.39 -14.30
N PHE A 116 -11.87 2.42 -14.00
CA PHE A 116 -13.12 2.75 -14.72
C PHE A 116 -12.95 3.86 -15.76
N CYS A 117 -11.79 4.52 -15.83
CA CYS A 117 -11.56 5.57 -16.80
C CYS A 117 -11.58 5.05 -18.25
N LYS A 118 -12.08 5.87 -19.17
CA LYS A 118 -12.13 5.57 -20.61
C LYS A 118 -10.76 5.21 -21.19
N CYS A 119 -9.68 5.82 -20.67
CA CYS A 119 -8.31 5.53 -21.10
C CYS A 119 -7.92 4.07 -20.88
N VAL A 120 -8.32 3.47 -19.76
CA VAL A 120 -8.07 2.07 -19.39
C VAL A 120 -9.05 1.12 -20.07
N ARG A 121 -10.32 1.53 -20.22
CA ARG A 121 -11.35 0.76 -20.96
C ARG A 121 -11.13 0.75 -22.48
N HIS A 122 -10.21 1.57 -23.00
CA HIS A 122 -9.93 1.72 -24.45
C HIS A 122 -11.13 2.19 -25.30
N GLU A 123 -12.17 2.75 -24.67
CA GLU A 123 -13.42 3.21 -25.32
C GLU A 123 -13.30 4.55 -26.06
N TRP A 124 -12.16 5.22 -25.95
CA TRP A 124 -11.86 6.41 -26.74
C TRP A 124 -11.50 6.09 -28.19
N LYS A 125 -11.18 4.82 -28.49
CA LYS A 125 -11.09 4.33 -29.87
C LYS A 125 -12.50 4.03 -30.37
N MET A 126 -13.29 5.08 -30.58
CA MET A 126 -14.52 4.99 -31.36
C MET A 126 -14.11 4.48 -32.76
N LYS A 127 -14.62 3.30 -33.15
CA LYS A 127 -14.56 2.83 -34.54
C LYS A 127 -15.46 3.70 -35.40
#